data_AF-A0A6V7WR40-F1
#
_entry.id   AF-A0A6V7WR40-F1
#
_cell.length_a   1.000
_cell.length_b   1.000
_cell.length_c   1.000
_cell.angle_alpha   90.00
_cell.angle_beta   90.00
_cell.angle_gamma   90.00
#
_symmetry.space_group_name_H-M   'P 1'
#
loop_
_entity.id
_entity.type
_entity.pdbx_description
1 polymer ?
#
loop_
_entity_poly.entity_id
_entity_poly.type
_entity_poly.pdbx_seq_one_letter_code
_entity_poly.pdbx_strand_id
1 'polypeptide(L)'
;MRRRHQKMRENVLKSQQSSVEKLVGNASTTTNILTTKLSLKRRNHPNNASTDAGEANKIRHVSLGNRISDPVHMGGDSLIRSLIQNQTDEWSTLIKRIEIEQFEQRKLHTKEEYELLRRILTERQKQQQLALKSRFEMENRELKQAQTKKSMEDIRAVQQDKVIKTKAERDRRIKELNERNLKLFMEERKRLATRCRRHEDQLEKKHNEQLESLEKESIRALELEEMSHRETLLASQPQCIV
;
A
#
# COMPACT_ATOMS: atom_id res chain seq x y z
N MET A 1 -8.72 -0.67 11.53
CA MET A 1 -9.27 -1.71 10.64
C MET A 1 -8.96 -3.15 11.10
N ARG A 2 -7.71 -3.54 11.39
CA ARG A 2 -7.37 -4.89 11.94
C ARG A 2 -8.26 -5.38 13.10
N ARG A 3 -8.49 -4.54 14.11
CA ARG A 3 -9.39 -4.87 15.25
C ARG A 3 -10.85 -5.14 14.82
N ARG A 4 -11.35 -4.44 13.79
CA ARG A 4 -12.70 -4.67 13.23
C ARG A 4 -12.75 -6.02 12.54
N HIS A 5 -11.73 -6.36 11.74
CA HIS A 5 -11.65 -7.64 11.04
C HIS A 5 -11.55 -8.81 12.01
N GLN A 6 -10.77 -8.65 13.08
CA GLN A 6 -10.68 -9.64 14.15
C GLN A 6 -12.05 -9.90 14.80
N LYS A 7 -12.81 -8.85 15.13
CA LYS A 7 -14.17 -8.99 15.66
C LYS A 7 -15.12 -9.68 14.69
N MET A 8 -15.05 -9.38 13.38
CA MET A 8 -15.88 -10.05 12.37
C MET A 8 -15.57 -11.55 12.30
N ARG A 9 -14.29 -11.93 12.31
CA ARG A 9 -13.84 -13.34 12.35
C ARG A 9 -14.35 -14.05 13.60
N GLU A 10 -14.21 -13.42 14.78
CA GLU A 10 -14.69 -13.97 16.05
C GLU A 10 -16.22 -14.16 16.07
N ASN A 11 -16.97 -13.23 15.50
CA ASN A 11 -18.43 -13.32 15.45
C ASN A 11 -18.90 -14.48 14.55
N VAL A 12 -18.30 -14.64 13.36
CA VAL A 12 -18.63 -15.77 12.48
C VAL A 12 -18.25 -17.09 13.14
N LEU A 13 -17.06 -17.18 13.75
CA LEU A 13 -16.62 -18.39 14.46
C LEU A 13 -17.60 -18.80 15.57
N LYS A 14 -18.03 -17.84 16.41
CA LYS A 14 -19.03 -18.10 17.47
C LYS A 14 -20.37 -18.58 16.90
N SER A 15 -20.82 -17.99 15.78
CA SER A 15 -22.06 -18.40 15.12
C SER A 15 -21.97 -19.82 14.54
N GLN A 16 -20.84 -20.14 13.92
CA GLN A 16 -20.59 -21.46 13.34
C GLN A 16 -20.51 -22.53 14.44
N GLN A 17 -19.78 -22.26 15.52
CA GLN A 17 -19.69 -23.15 16.67
C GLN A 17 -21.08 -23.42 17.29
N SER A 18 -21.89 -22.38 17.50
CA SER A 18 -23.26 -22.54 18.03
C SER A 18 -24.15 -23.37 17.10
N SER A 19 -23.97 -23.26 15.78
CA SER A 19 -24.73 -24.03 14.79
C SER A 19 -24.37 -25.53 14.83
N VAL A 20 -23.09 -25.86 15.01
CA VAL A 20 -22.62 -27.24 15.19
C VAL A 20 -23.14 -27.83 16.50
N GLU A 21 -23.04 -27.09 17.61
CA GLU A 21 -23.53 -27.52 18.93
C GLU A 21 -25.03 -27.86 18.91
N LYS A 22 -25.84 -27.05 18.23
CA LYS A 22 -27.28 -27.32 18.05
C LYS A 22 -27.53 -28.58 17.23
N LEU A 23 -26.79 -28.77 16.13
CA LEU A 23 -26.95 -29.96 15.27
C LEU A 23 -26.57 -31.25 16.01
N VAL A 24 -25.43 -31.24 16.71
CA VAL A 24 -24.95 -32.39 17.51
C VAL A 24 -25.87 -32.66 18.69
N GLY A 25 -26.36 -31.62 19.38
CA GLY A 25 -27.33 -31.75 20.47
C GLY A 25 -28.66 -32.36 20.01
N ASN A 26 -29.17 -31.93 18.86
CA ASN A 26 -30.40 -32.46 18.26
C ASN A 26 -30.23 -33.90 17.75
N ALA A 27 -29.09 -34.21 17.13
CA ALA A 27 -28.76 -35.57 16.69
C ALA A 27 -28.63 -36.54 17.88
N SER A 28 -27.94 -36.13 18.94
CA SER A 28 -27.80 -36.92 20.18
C SER A 28 -29.14 -37.18 20.84
N THR A 29 -30.02 -36.16 20.88
CA THR A 29 -31.38 -36.29 21.40
C THR A 29 -32.22 -37.27 20.58
N THR A 30 -32.10 -37.23 19.26
CA THR A 30 -32.83 -38.13 18.34
C THR A 30 -32.33 -39.58 18.45
N THR A 31 -31.03 -39.79 18.56
CA THR A 31 -30.42 -41.11 18.80
C THR A 31 -30.84 -41.67 20.17
N ASN A 32 -30.90 -40.83 21.21
CA ASN A 32 -31.39 -41.22 22.53
C ASN A 32 -32.89 -41.60 22.50
N ILE A 33 -33.71 -40.88 21.75
CA ILE A 33 -35.14 -41.22 21.58
C ILE A 33 -35.32 -42.54 20.81
N LEU A 34 -34.49 -42.81 19.80
CA LEU A 34 -34.56 -44.05 19.02
C LEU A 34 -34.06 -45.26 19.81
N THR A 35 -32.97 -45.13 20.55
CA THR A 35 -32.42 -46.21 21.42
C THR A 35 -33.36 -46.55 22.58
N THR A 36 -33.99 -45.53 23.18
CA THR A 36 -35.05 -45.76 24.19
C THR A 36 -36.27 -46.43 23.56
N LYS A 37 -36.75 -45.99 22.39
CA LYS A 37 -37.86 -46.64 21.67
C LYS A 37 -37.56 -48.09 21.23
N LEU A 38 -36.33 -48.38 20.80
CA LEU A 38 -35.88 -49.74 20.49
C LEU A 38 -35.79 -50.62 21.76
N SER A 39 -35.30 -50.06 22.87
CA SER A 39 -35.29 -50.77 24.17
C SER A 39 -36.70 -51.02 24.72
N LEU A 40 -37.61 -50.08 24.53
CA LEU A 40 -39.04 -50.24 24.86
C LEU A 40 -39.70 -51.32 23.98
N LYS A 41 -39.33 -51.44 22.71
CA LYS A 41 -39.85 -52.48 21.81
C LYS A 41 -39.29 -53.87 22.11
N ARG A 42 -38.06 -53.98 22.65
CA ARG A 42 -37.52 -55.25 23.18
C ARG A 42 -38.11 -55.67 24.53
N ARG A 43 -38.77 -54.76 25.26
CA ARG A 43 -39.40 -55.03 26.57
C ARG A 43 -40.84 -55.52 26.49
N ASN A 44 -41.48 -55.46 25.31
CA ASN A 44 -42.89 -55.85 25.11
C ASN A 44 -43.06 -57.21 24.42
N HIS A 45 -42.12 -58.15 24.59
CA HIS A 45 -42.38 -59.55 24.27
C HIS A 45 -42.69 -60.32 25.57
N PRO A 46 -43.94 -60.74 25.82
CA PRO A 46 -44.24 -61.56 26.98
C PRO A 46 -43.66 -62.96 26.75
N ASN A 47 -42.69 -63.33 27.58
CA ASN A 47 -42.27 -64.72 27.74
C ASN A 47 -43.44 -65.51 28.32
N ASN A 48 -43.90 -66.55 27.60
CA ASN A 48 -44.52 -67.70 28.22
C ASN A 48 -43.90 -68.98 27.67
N ALA A 49 -43.77 -69.96 28.55
CA ALA A 49 -42.71 -70.96 28.58
C ALA A 49 -43.03 -72.29 27.88
N SER A 50 -41.95 -73.03 27.58
CA SER A 50 -41.81 -74.50 27.61
C SER A 50 -42.60 -75.31 26.53
N THR A 51 -42.12 -76.38 25.89
CA THR A 51 -41.19 -77.46 26.24
C THR A 51 -40.64 -78.12 24.96
N ASP A 52 -39.53 -78.85 25.12
CA ASP A 52 -39.21 -80.14 24.49
C ASP A 52 -38.21 -80.25 23.30
N ALA A 53 -37.37 -81.27 23.50
CA ALA A 53 -36.38 -82.00 22.70
C ALA A 53 -35.97 -81.54 21.29
N GLY A 54 -34.65 -81.63 21.02
CA GLY A 54 -34.16 -81.71 19.63
C GLY A 54 -32.71 -81.30 19.42
N GLU A 55 -31.82 -82.25 19.65
CA GLU A 55 -30.45 -82.37 19.13
C GLU A 55 -30.28 -81.87 17.68
N ALA A 56 -29.34 -80.95 17.42
CA ALA A 56 -28.54 -80.89 16.18
C ALA A 56 -27.56 -79.69 16.17
N ASN A 57 -26.29 -80.05 16.27
CA ASN A 57 -25.12 -79.25 15.97
C ASN A 57 -25.16 -78.74 14.50
N LYS A 58 -25.28 -77.42 14.27
CA LYS A 58 -24.92 -76.78 12.99
C LYS A 58 -24.33 -75.39 13.21
N ILE A 59 -23.00 -75.35 13.05
CA ILE A 59 -22.18 -74.18 12.75
C ILE A 59 -22.87 -73.34 11.66
N ARG A 60 -23.29 -72.12 12.01
CA ARG A 60 -23.75 -71.12 11.04
C ARG A 60 -22.70 -70.03 10.88
N HIS A 61 -22.02 -70.13 9.74
CA HIS A 61 -21.27 -69.15 9.00
C HIS A 61 -21.60 -67.70 9.37
N VAL A 62 -20.59 -66.92 9.76
CA VAL A 62 -20.65 -65.46 9.87
C VAL A 62 -20.89 -64.91 8.47
N SER A 63 -22.15 -64.67 8.13
CA SER A 63 -22.52 -63.99 6.90
C SER A 63 -22.03 -62.54 7.00
N LEU A 64 -20.99 -62.23 6.23
CA LEU A 64 -20.63 -60.88 5.79
C LEU A 64 -21.79 -60.33 4.93
N GLY A 65 -22.93 -60.10 5.56
CA GLY A 65 -24.09 -59.48 4.95
C GLY A 65 -24.01 -57.98 5.20
N ASN A 66 -23.80 -57.23 4.11
CA ASN A 66 -24.14 -55.82 3.93
C ASN A 66 -24.81 -55.19 5.17
N ARG A 67 -24.04 -54.42 5.95
CA ARG A 67 -24.67 -53.37 6.76
C ARG A 67 -25.23 -52.36 5.77
N ILE A 68 -26.50 -52.59 5.45
CA ILE A 68 -27.44 -51.65 4.88
C ILE A 68 -27.17 -50.31 5.56
N SER A 69 -26.66 -49.35 4.80
CA SER A 69 -26.54 -47.96 5.21
C SER A 69 -27.93 -47.50 5.64
N ASP A 70 -28.14 -47.31 6.94
CA ASP A 70 -29.42 -46.82 7.47
C ASP A 70 -29.78 -45.50 6.76
N PRO A 71 -31.00 -45.35 6.22
CA PRO A 71 -31.45 -44.11 5.57
C PRO A 71 -31.34 -42.87 6.49
N VAL A 72 -31.38 -43.09 7.80
CA VAL A 72 -31.21 -42.08 8.86
C VAL A 72 -29.76 -41.62 8.98
N HIS A 73 -28.78 -42.52 8.80
CA HIS A 73 -27.36 -42.18 8.81
C HIS A 73 -26.98 -41.35 7.57
N MET A 74 -27.52 -41.72 6.41
CA MET A 74 -27.34 -40.97 5.15
C MET A 74 -27.96 -39.56 5.21
N GLY A 75 -29.10 -39.39 5.90
CA GLY A 75 -29.75 -38.09 6.09
C GLY A 75 -29.00 -37.17 7.06
N GLY A 76 -28.44 -37.72 8.14
CA GLY A 76 -27.56 -36.99 9.07
C GLY A 76 -26.25 -36.56 8.42
N ASP A 77 -25.63 -37.44 7.64
CA ASP A 77 -24.40 -37.15 6.89
C ASP A 77 -24.62 -36.06 5.84
N SER A 78 -25.76 -36.05 5.16
CA SER A 78 -26.12 -35.00 4.19
C SER A 78 -26.29 -33.63 4.86
N LEU A 79 -26.95 -33.59 6.02
CA LEU A 79 -27.16 -32.36 6.78
C LEU A 79 -25.84 -31.79 7.34
N ILE A 80 -24.95 -32.65 7.83
CA ILE A 80 -23.60 -32.26 8.30
C ILE A 80 -22.76 -31.73 7.13
N ARG A 81 -22.78 -32.41 5.97
CA ARG A 81 -22.07 -31.95 4.76
C ARG A 81 -22.59 -30.59 4.29
N SER A 82 -23.90 -30.38 4.27
CA SER A 82 -24.51 -29.10 3.91
C SER A 82 -24.12 -27.99 4.89
N LEU A 83 -24.10 -28.28 6.20
CA LEU A 83 -23.66 -27.32 7.21
C LEU A 83 -22.19 -26.94 7.02
N ILE A 84 -21.30 -27.91 6.86
CA ILE A 84 -19.87 -27.67 6.63
C ILE A 84 -19.64 -26.86 5.35
N GLN A 85 -20.37 -27.16 4.28
CA GLN A 85 -20.30 -26.39 3.03
C GLN A 85 -20.71 -24.93 3.25
N ASN A 86 -21.86 -24.70 3.89
CA ASN A 86 -22.34 -23.35 4.19
C ASN A 86 -21.34 -22.57 5.07
N GLN A 87 -20.77 -23.21 6.09
CA GLN A 87 -19.78 -22.60 6.97
C GLN A 87 -18.48 -22.25 6.23
N THR A 88 -18.05 -23.13 5.32
CA THR A 88 -16.88 -22.90 4.45
C THR A 88 -17.13 -21.72 3.51
N ASP A 89 -18.33 -21.62 2.94
CA ASP A 89 -18.71 -20.52 2.03
C ASP A 89 -18.83 -19.18 2.76
N GLU A 90 -19.46 -19.16 3.94
CA GLU A 90 -19.55 -17.98 4.80
C GLU A 90 -18.17 -17.47 5.20
N TRP A 91 -17.29 -18.38 5.66
CA TRP A 91 -15.94 -18.04 6.07
C TRP A 91 -15.11 -17.54 4.88
N SER A 92 -15.12 -18.26 3.77
CA SER A 92 -14.40 -17.88 2.54
C SER A 92 -14.86 -16.51 2.02
N THR A 93 -16.16 -16.22 2.08
CA THR A 93 -16.72 -14.91 1.68
C THR A 93 -16.26 -13.80 2.62
N LEU A 94 -16.24 -14.05 3.94
CA LEU A 94 -15.73 -13.09 4.92
C LEU A 94 -14.25 -12.79 4.68
N ILE A 95 -13.43 -13.81 4.47
CA ILE A 95 -11.98 -13.66 4.24
C ILE A 95 -11.73 -12.85 2.96
N LYS A 96 -12.39 -13.18 1.85
CA LYS A 96 -12.30 -12.40 0.60
C LYS A 96 -12.68 -10.94 0.79
N ARG A 97 -13.76 -10.65 1.53
CA ARG A 97 -14.15 -9.26 1.84
C ARG A 97 -13.08 -8.53 2.65
N ILE A 98 -12.54 -9.18 3.67
CA ILE A 98 -11.46 -8.63 4.50
C ILE A 98 -10.21 -8.34 3.65
N GLU A 99 -9.85 -9.23 2.73
CA GLU A 99 -8.71 -9.06 1.82
C GLU A 99 -8.90 -7.87 0.88
N ILE A 100 -10.09 -7.72 0.29
CA ILE A 100 -10.43 -6.57 -0.55
C ILE A 100 -10.38 -5.27 0.26
N GLU A 101 -10.99 -5.23 1.46
CA GLU A 101 -10.94 -4.05 2.33
C GLU A 101 -9.50 -3.67 2.71
N GLN A 102 -8.61 -4.67 2.90
CA GLN A 102 -7.20 -4.43 3.17
C GLN A 102 -6.43 -3.91 1.97
N PHE A 103 -6.66 -4.47 0.79
CA PHE A 103 -6.06 -4.02 -0.46
C PHE A 103 -6.46 -2.57 -0.78
N GLU A 104 -7.75 -2.25 -0.75
CA GLU A 104 -8.23 -0.89 -1.03
C GLU A 104 -7.68 0.12 -0.03
N GLN A 105 -7.55 -0.27 1.24
CA GLN A 105 -6.91 0.59 2.24
C GLN A 105 -5.44 0.84 1.92
N ARG A 106 -4.66 -0.20 1.56
CA ARG A 106 -3.24 -0.03 1.20
C ARG A 106 -3.09 0.84 -0.05
N LYS A 107 -3.92 0.61 -1.06
CA LYS A 107 -3.97 1.43 -2.29
C LYS A 107 -4.27 2.90 -1.99
N LEU A 108 -5.21 3.18 -1.08
CA LEU A 108 -5.52 4.54 -0.65
C LEU A 108 -4.33 5.19 0.05
N HIS A 109 -3.72 4.50 1.02
CA HIS A 109 -2.56 5.02 1.74
C HIS A 109 -1.39 5.35 0.80
N THR A 110 -1.08 4.47 -0.16
CA THR A 110 -0.02 4.72 -1.15
C THR A 110 -0.27 6.02 -1.93
N LYS A 111 -1.51 6.30 -2.31
CA LYS A 111 -1.88 7.56 -3.00
C LYS A 111 -1.73 8.78 -2.08
N GLU A 112 -2.20 8.68 -0.84
CA GLU A 112 -2.09 9.76 0.15
C GLU A 112 -0.63 10.10 0.48
N GLU A 113 0.22 9.08 0.64
CA GLU A 113 1.65 9.22 0.85
C GLU A 113 2.33 9.91 -0.33
N TYR A 114 2.00 9.50 -1.56
CA TYR A 114 2.50 10.17 -2.77
C TYR A 114 2.11 11.65 -2.83
N GLU A 115 0.84 11.99 -2.59
CA GLU A 115 0.37 13.38 -2.61
C GLU A 115 1.05 14.24 -1.53
N LEU A 116 1.28 13.67 -0.34
CA LEU A 116 2.01 14.33 0.73
C LEU A 116 3.48 14.59 0.33
N LEU A 117 4.17 13.56 -0.17
CA LEU A 117 5.57 13.67 -0.62
C LEU A 117 5.71 14.69 -1.75
N ARG A 118 4.80 14.66 -2.73
CA ARG A 118 4.77 15.61 -3.85
C ARG A 118 4.59 17.05 -3.37
N ARG A 119 3.70 17.27 -2.40
CA ARG A 119 3.48 18.61 -1.81
C ARG A 119 4.74 19.11 -1.11
N ILE A 120 5.36 18.28 -0.26
CA ILE A 120 6.57 18.64 0.48
C ILE A 120 7.70 18.94 -0.51
N LEU A 121 7.90 18.08 -1.52
CA LEU A 121 8.92 18.27 -2.54
C LEU A 121 8.72 19.59 -3.28
N THR A 122 7.51 19.87 -3.76
CA THR A 122 7.19 21.13 -4.47
C THR A 122 7.47 22.37 -3.61
N GLU A 123 7.11 22.33 -2.32
CA GLU A 123 7.39 23.44 -1.40
C GLU A 123 8.90 23.64 -1.19
N ARG A 124 9.67 22.54 -1.07
CA ARG A 124 11.14 22.62 -0.99
C ARG A 124 11.76 23.16 -2.27
N GLN A 125 11.26 22.74 -3.44
CA GLN A 125 11.71 23.23 -4.73
C GLN A 125 11.48 24.74 -4.87
N LYS A 126 10.30 25.23 -4.45
CA LYS A 126 9.99 26.67 -4.40
C LYS A 126 10.95 27.43 -3.49
N GLN A 127 11.27 26.91 -2.31
CA GLN A 127 12.25 27.52 -1.39
C GLN A 127 13.65 27.59 -2.02
N GLN A 128 14.08 26.54 -2.73
CA GLN A 128 15.35 26.53 -3.46
C GLN A 128 15.40 27.57 -4.58
N GLN A 129 14.31 27.74 -5.34
CA GLN A 129 14.22 28.78 -6.36
C GLN A 129 14.31 30.19 -5.77
N LEU A 130 13.62 30.45 -4.65
CA LEU A 130 13.68 31.74 -3.96
C LEU A 130 15.09 32.04 -3.44
N ALA A 131 15.74 31.05 -2.82
CA ALA A 131 17.12 31.18 -2.35
C ALA A 131 18.09 31.45 -3.50
N LEU A 132 17.91 30.79 -4.65
CA LEU A 132 18.72 30.98 -5.84
C LEU A 132 18.57 32.42 -6.39
N LYS A 133 17.33 32.90 -6.51
CA LYS A 133 17.02 34.27 -6.97
C LYS A 133 17.64 35.31 -6.04
N SER A 134 17.49 35.15 -4.73
CA SER A 134 18.09 36.05 -3.73
C SER A 134 19.61 36.11 -3.85
N ARG A 135 20.27 34.97 -4.09
CA ARG A 135 21.72 34.93 -4.33
C ARG A 135 22.10 35.72 -5.59
N PHE A 136 21.37 35.56 -6.69
CA PHE A 136 21.65 36.31 -7.92
C PHE A 136 21.41 37.82 -7.78
N GLU A 137 20.41 38.23 -7.01
CA GLU A 137 20.19 39.64 -6.69
C GLU A 137 21.38 40.22 -5.92
N MET A 138 21.92 39.46 -4.96
CA MET A 138 23.12 39.84 -4.21
C MET A 138 24.35 39.93 -5.13
N GLU A 139 24.64 38.90 -5.93
CA GLU A 139 25.76 38.89 -6.88
C GLU A 139 25.68 40.07 -7.89
N ASN A 140 24.47 40.41 -8.36
CA ASN A 140 24.26 41.53 -9.27
C ASN A 140 24.48 42.89 -8.57
N ARG A 141 24.10 43.02 -7.30
CA ARG A 141 24.40 44.23 -6.49
C ARG A 141 25.89 44.38 -6.28
N GLU A 142 26.58 43.31 -5.89
CA GLU A 142 28.03 43.29 -5.70
C GLU A 142 28.78 43.62 -6.99
N LEU A 143 28.36 43.07 -8.14
CA LEU A 143 28.96 43.39 -9.43
C LEU A 143 28.84 44.89 -9.75
N LYS A 144 27.65 45.48 -9.57
CA LYS A 144 27.45 46.93 -9.80
C LYS A 144 28.32 47.77 -8.87
N GLN A 145 28.44 47.38 -7.60
CA GLN A 145 29.30 48.06 -6.63
C GLN A 145 30.78 47.97 -7.04
N ALA A 146 31.24 46.79 -7.47
CA ALA A 146 32.60 46.57 -7.95
C ALA A 146 32.90 47.41 -9.20
N GLN A 147 31.97 47.46 -10.16
CA GLN A 147 32.08 48.28 -11.37
C GLN A 147 32.19 49.77 -11.04
N THR A 148 31.37 50.25 -10.10
CA THR A 148 31.39 51.64 -9.63
C THR A 148 32.73 51.97 -8.96
N LYS A 149 33.19 51.11 -8.05
CA LYS A 149 34.48 51.26 -7.37
C LYS A 149 35.63 51.30 -8.36
N LYS A 150 35.69 50.34 -9.29
CA LYS A 150 36.71 50.28 -10.34
C LYS A 150 36.72 51.54 -11.20
N SER A 151 35.55 52.01 -11.64
CA SER A 151 35.45 53.26 -12.42
C SER A 151 36.01 54.46 -11.67
N MET A 152 35.69 54.60 -10.38
CA MET A 152 36.22 55.69 -9.54
C MET A 152 37.73 55.58 -9.30
N GLU A 153 38.27 54.36 -9.18
CA GLU A 153 39.71 54.11 -9.02
C GLU A 153 40.48 54.39 -10.31
N ASP A 154 39.95 53.93 -11.46
CA ASP A 154 40.56 54.16 -12.76
C ASP A 154 40.61 55.67 -13.10
N ILE A 155 39.54 56.43 -12.81
CA ILE A 155 39.53 57.89 -12.99
C ILE A 155 40.57 58.57 -12.08
N ARG A 156 40.65 58.16 -10.81
CA ARG A 156 41.66 58.69 -9.87
C ARG A 156 43.08 58.40 -10.34
N ALA A 157 43.34 57.21 -10.90
CA ALA A 157 44.64 56.86 -11.46
C ALA A 157 45.04 57.79 -12.62
N VAL A 158 44.13 58.08 -13.55
CA VAL A 158 44.39 59.03 -14.65
C VAL A 158 44.61 60.46 -14.13
N GLN A 159 43.91 60.86 -13.07
CA GLN A 159 44.10 62.19 -12.45
C GLN A 159 45.46 62.33 -11.76
N GLN A 160 45.96 61.25 -11.15
CA GLN A 160 47.24 61.23 -10.43
C GLN A 160 48.45 60.98 -11.35
N ASP A 161 48.22 60.67 -12.64
CA ASP A 161 49.27 60.44 -13.61
C ASP A 161 50.02 61.74 -13.95
N LYS A 162 51.26 61.83 -13.45
CA LYS A 162 52.14 63.00 -13.63
C LYS A 162 52.68 63.13 -15.06
N VAL A 163 52.58 62.09 -15.89
CA VAL A 163 53.03 62.12 -17.29
C VAL A 163 52.06 62.93 -18.16
N ILE A 164 50.78 63.00 -17.78
CA ILE A 164 49.75 63.75 -18.50
C ILE A 164 49.74 65.22 -18.06
N LYS A 165 50.37 66.08 -18.85
CA LYS A 165 50.58 67.50 -18.51
C LYS A 165 49.41 68.41 -18.89
N THR A 166 48.65 68.10 -19.95
CA THR A 166 47.59 68.98 -20.46
C THR A 166 46.21 68.51 -20.04
N LYS A 167 45.29 69.46 -19.83
CA LYS A 167 43.87 69.14 -19.53
C LYS A 167 43.22 68.37 -20.68
N ALA A 168 43.45 68.80 -21.92
CA ALA A 168 42.87 68.17 -23.11
C ALA A 168 43.25 66.69 -23.24
N GLU A 169 44.51 66.33 -22.99
CA GLU A 169 44.95 64.93 -23.03
C GLU A 169 44.36 64.12 -21.87
N ARG A 170 44.24 64.71 -20.67
CA ARG A 170 43.59 64.06 -19.53
C ARG A 170 42.12 63.75 -19.82
N ASP A 171 41.38 64.72 -20.35
CA ASP A 171 39.96 64.56 -20.70
C ASP A 171 39.79 63.50 -21.81
N ARG A 172 40.68 63.51 -22.81
CA ARG A 172 40.74 62.46 -23.84
C ARG A 172 40.95 61.08 -23.21
N ARG A 173 41.92 60.94 -22.30
CA ARG A 173 42.24 59.66 -21.66
C ARG A 173 41.11 59.13 -20.79
N ILE A 174 40.42 60.02 -20.07
CA ILE A 174 39.20 59.69 -19.30
C ILE A 174 38.10 59.19 -20.23
N LYS A 175 37.90 59.83 -21.40
CA LYS A 175 36.89 59.39 -22.38
C LYS A 175 37.19 57.99 -22.91
N GLU A 176 38.43 57.74 -23.37
CA GLU A 176 38.86 56.41 -23.85
C GLU A 176 38.74 55.34 -22.76
N LEU A 177 39.05 55.69 -21.51
CA LEU A 177 38.89 54.81 -20.35
C LEU A 177 37.42 54.47 -20.09
N ASN A 178 36.53 55.46 -20.12
CA ASN A 178 35.10 55.27 -19.91
C ASN A 178 34.48 54.39 -21.00
N GLU A 179 34.87 54.58 -22.27
CA GLU A 179 34.44 53.73 -23.38
C GLU A 179 34.89 52.27 -23.19
N ARG A 180 36.15 52.05 -22.79
CA ARG A 180 36.66 50.71 -22.44
C ARG A 180 35.90 50.09 -21.26
N ASN A 181 35.72 50.84 -20.18
CA ASN A 181 35.03 50.37 -18.99
C ASN A 181 33.57 50.01 -19.29
N LEU A 182 32.87 50.80 -20.10
CA LEU A 182 31.50 50.49 -20.53
C LEU A 182 31.42 49.15 -21.25
N LYS A 183 32.35 48.88 -22.19
CA LYS A 183 32.39 47.61 -22.91
C LYS A 183 32.64 46.43 -21.97
N LEU A 184 33.64 46.55 -21.08
CA LEU A 184 33.96 45.51 -20.09
C LEU A 184 32.77 45.24 -19.16
N PHE A 185 32.13 46.29 -18.64
CA PHE A 185 31.00 46.16 -17.72
C PHE A 185 29.78 45.51 -18.37
N MET A 186 29.53 45.82 -19.65
CA MET A 186 28.49 45.16 -20.45
C MET A 186 28.78 43.66 -20.60
N GLU A 187 30.02 43.29 -20.92
CA GLU A 187 30.42 41.89 -21.05
C GLU A 187 30.33 41.13 -19.73
N GLU A 188 30.77 41.71 -18.63
CA GLU A 188 30.64 41.13 -17.28
C GLU A 188 29.18 40.87 -16.90
N ARG A 189 28.30 41.86 -17.14
CA ARG A 189 26.86 41.73 -16.85
C ARG A 189 26.22 40.65 -17.74
N LYS A 190 26.59 40.58 -19.02
CA LYS A 190 26.15 39.52 -19.94
C LYS A 190 26.62 38.15 -19.46
N ARG A 191 27.87 38.03 -19.02
CA ARG A 191 28.43 36.78 -18.49
C ARG A 191 27.71 36.34 -17.21
N LEU A 192 27.45 37.27 -16.28
CA LEU A 192 26.68 37.00 -15.08
C LEU A 192 25.26 36.54 -15.41
N ALA A 193 24.53 37.26 -16.26
CA ALA A 193 23.17 36.89 -16.65
C ALA A 193 23.10 35.51 -17.31
N THR A 194 24.06 35.20 -18.20
CA THR A 194 24.16 33.88 -18.84
C THR A 194 24.44 32.78 -17.82
N ARG A 195 25.31 33.04 -16.84
CA ARG A 195 25.60 32.11 -15.74
C ARG A 195 24.35 31.87 -14.89
N CYS A 196 23.66 32.93 -14.47
CA CYS A 196 22.44 32.82 -13.67
C CYS A 196 21.39 31.98 -14.38
N ARG A 197 21.10 32.27 -15.66
CA ARG A 197 20.15 31.50 -16.47
C ARG A 197 20.50 30.02 -16.53
N ARG A 198 21.76 29.67 -16.81
CA ARG A 198 22.19 28.25 -16.83
C ARG A 198 21.96 27.56 -15.48
N HIS A 199 22.17 28.25 -14.36
CA HIS A 199 21.91 27.67 -13.04
C HIS A 199 20.41 27.52 -12.76
N GLU A 200 19.56 28.44 -13.23
CA GLU A 200 18.11 28.30 -13.17
C GLU A 200 17.66 27.07 -13.97
N ASP A 201 18.09 26.97 -15.24
CA ASP A 201 17.76 25.84 -16.12
C ASP A 201 18.19 24.50 -15.51
N GLN A 202 19.39 24.44 -14.92
CA GLN A 202 19.89 23.23 -14.24
C GLN A 202 19.08 22.87 -13.00
N LEU A 203 18.67 23.87 -12.21
CA LEU A 203 17.87 23.63 -11.02
C LEU A 203 16.46 23.15 -11.39
N GLU A 204 15.84 23.79 -12.38
CA GLU A 204 14.53 23.38 -12.92
C GLU A 204 14.58 21.96 -13.49
N LYS A 205 15.62 21.63 -14.26
CA LYS A 205 15.81 20.27 -14.76
C LYS A 205 15.85 19.25 -13.63
N LYS A 206 16.63 19.52 -12.57
CA LYS A 206 16.70 18.64 -11.40
C LYS A 206 15.35 18.52 -10.68
N HIS A 207 14.61 19.62 -10.57
CA HIS A 207 13.27 19.62 -9.96
C HIS A 207 12.30 18.73 -10.73
N ASN A 208 12.33 18.81 -12.06
CA ASN A 208 11.51 17.95 -12.93
C ASN A 208 11.92 16.48 -12.83
N GLU A 209 13.22 16.16 -12.87
CA GLU A 209 13.74 14.80 -12.69
C GLU A 209 13.31 14.18 -11.33
N GLN A 210 13.32 14.98 -10.26
CA GLN A 210 12.86 14.54 -8.94
C GLN A 210 11.36 14.24 -8.89
N LEU A 211 10.54 15.10 -9.51
CA LEU A 211 9.09 14.90 -9.58
C LEU A 211 8.75 13.66 -10.41
N GLU A 212 9.40 13.49 -11.56
CA GLU A 212 9.23 12.32 -12.43
C GLU A 212 9.64 11.03 -11.72
N SER A 213 10.76 11.05 -10.97
CA SER A 213 11.19 9.89 -10.18
C SER A 213 10.16 9.53 -9.11
N LEU A 214 9.64 10.53 -8.39
CA LEU A 214 8.62 10.32 -7.36
C LEU A 214 7.32 9.74 -7.96
N GLU A 215 6.89 10.24 -9.11
CA GLU A 215 5.73 9.70 -9.83
C GLU A 215 5.95 8.26 -10.27
N LYS A 216 7.12 7.94 -10.84
CA LYS A 216 7.49 6.57 -11.22
C LYS A 216 7.55 5.62 -10.01
N GLU A 217 8.01 6.09 -8.86
CA GLU A 217 8.01 5.30 -7.61
C GLU A 217 6.60 5.03 -7.12
N SER A 218 5.72 6.04 -7.16
CA SER A 218 4.31 5.91 -6.80
C SER A 218 3.57 4.91 -7.69
N ILE A 219 3.75 5.01 -9.02
CA ILE A 219 3.17 4.08 -9.98
C ILE A 219 3.64 2.65 -9.69
N ARG A 220 4.96 2.43 -9.53
CA ARG A 220 5.50 1.12 -9.19
C ARG A 220 4.96 0.56 -7.87
N ALA A 221 4.78 1.40 -6.86
CA ALA A 221 4.21 0.98 -5.58
C ALA A 221 2.74 0.54 -5.72
N LEU A 222 1.95 1.24 -6.55
CA LEU A 222 0.57 0.86 -6.85
C LEU A 222 0.50 -0.44 -7.66
N GLU A 223 1.34 -0.59 -8.69
CA GLU A 223 1.43 -1.81 -9.49
C GLU A 223 1.80 -3.02 -8.62
N LEU A 224 2.76 -2.87 -7.70
CA LEU A 224 3.15 -3.94 -6.79
C LEU A 224 2.00 -4.36 -5.87
N GLU A 225 1.24 -3.40 -5.33
CA GLU A 225 0.07 -3.68 -4.50
C GLU A 225 -1.04 -4.39 -5.30
N GLU A 226 -1.26 -3.99 -6.57
CA GLU A 226 -2.20 -4.65 -7.48
C GLU A 226 -1.78 -6.08 -7.82
N MET A 227 -0.49 -6.31 -8.12
CA MET A 227 0.06 -7.64 -8.37
C MET A 227 -0.08 -8.53 -7.14
N SER A 228 0.30 -8.04 -5.95
CA SER A 228 0.18 -8.79 -4.70
C SER A 228 -1.27 -9.17 -4.38
N HIS A 229 -2.22 -8.27 -4.63
CA HIS A 229 -3.63 -8.58 -4.47
C HIS A 229 -4.11 -9.65 -5.47
N ARG A 230 -3.69 -9.55 -6.73
CA ARG A 230 -4.00 -10.55 -7.76
C ARG A 230 -3.45 -11.92 -7.39
N GLU A 231 -2.23 -12.01 -6.88
CA GLU A 231 -1.64 -13.26 -6.38
C GLU A 231 -2.44 -13.84 -5.22
N THR A 232 -2.88 -12.99 -4.27
CA THR A 232 -3.72 -13.40 -3.15
C THR A 232 -5.05 -13.99 -3.64
N LEU A 233 -5.68 -13.38 -4.65
CA LEU A 233 -6.92 -13.89 -5.23
C LEU A 233 -6.72 -15.23 -5.94
N LEU A 234 -5.63 -15.40 -6.69
CA LEU A 234 -5.30 -16.65 -7.38
C LEU A 234 -4.96 -17.79 -6.40
N ALA A 235 -4.32 -17.46 -5.28
CA ALA A 235 -4.02 -18.40 -4.20
C ALA A 235 -5.25 -18.70 -3.32
N SER A 236 -6.36 -17.97 -3.48
CA SER A 236 -7.54 -18.16 -2.65
C SER A 236 -8.21 -19.50 -2.92
N GLN A 237 -8.28 -20.34 -1.89
CA GLN A 237 -9.02 -21.59 -1.90
C GLN A 237 -10.15 -21.52 -0.86
N PRO A 238 -11.20 -22.36 -0.98
CA PRO A 238 -12.20 -22.49 0.08
C PRO A 238 -11.53 -22.78 1.41
N GLN A 239 -11.76 -21.91 2.39
CA GLN A 239 -11.18 -22.02 3.72
C GLN A 239 -12.29 -22.39 4.71
N CYS A 240 -12.09 -23.45 5.47
CA CYS A 240 -12.89 -23.74 6.65
C CYS A 240 -12.07 -23.40 7.90
N ILE A 241 -12.75 -22.98 8.96
CA ILE A 241 -12.17 -22.83 10.29
C ILE A 241 -12.75 -23.95 11.16
N VAL A 242 -11.87 -24.67 11.87
CA VAL A 242 -12.23 -25.77 12.80
C VAL A 242 -12.03 -25.30 14.23
#